data_AF-A0A950BU28-F1
#
_entry.id   AF-A0A950BU28-F1
#
_cell.length_a   1.000
_cell.length_b   1.000
_cell.length_c   1.000
_cell.angle_alpha   90.00
_cell.angle_beta   90.00
_cell.angle_gamma   90.00
#
_symmetry.space_group_name_H-M   'P 1'
#
loop_
_entity.id
_entity.type
_entity.pdbx_description
1 polymer ?
#
loop_
_entity_poly.entity_id
_entity_poly.type
_entity_poly.pdbx_seq_one_letter_code
_entity_poly.pdbx_strand_id
1 'polypeptide(L)'
;MMPNAILLTSQVLALMTMFGMSTCAAERRIEIPLKQSGGLPVAEVVSALAQASGVTIERPAVKLTLPTRGLAGSLTKTLLGECLGPEVRLAFRPGVVVIAVDEDELAADRCAEWKRRLDELSARSVQAASRQQYYGMRAMASYRANDPRRPTVCLVHGINSSSGGFVHVTPLLEQAGYGIVVFDYPYNQRLDDSCVQFRRDWIAFRKAAGANQPWAILAHSMGALVARSYVEGEGRTDRDVASMILIAPVNGGAHVARIQPVYQTISSLFAINNKRTTQALAQLSDGIGQAADDLLPGSAFLKRINGGSRPREVPYHILAGNSGVIPRDIRQQVQAQLEAASRENGLFSIFSRAASREIVPLLDELTDGSGDGCVAVERTRLEGVDDHVTIRANHAELIRAPLLYPDDGPVPCMPYVLRWLQADLKRKAD
;
A
#
# COMPACT_ATOMS: atom_id res chain seq x y z
N MET A 1 81.89 -13.00 15.84
CA MET A 1 82.15 -14.23 16.61
C MET A 1 80.86 -14.63 17.30
N MET A 2 80.33 -15.78 16.88
CA MET A 2 79.32 -16.65 17.51
C MET A 2 77.96 -16.08 18.00
N PRO A 3 76.91 -16.90 17.93
CA PRO A 3 75.50 -16.54 18.14
C PRO A 3 75.04 -16.90 19.57
N ASN A 4 73.83 -16.48 19.94
CA ASN A 4 72.96 -17.34 20.74
C ASN A 4 71.48 -17.00 20.50
N ALA A 5 70.76 -18.05 20.14
CA ALA A 5 69.33 -18.11 19.96
C ALA A 5 68.63 -18.41 21.30
N ILE A 6 67.30 -18.54 21.20
CA ILE A 6 66.36 -19.20 22.12
C ILE A 6 65.79 -18.30 23.22
N LEU A 7 64.59 -17.76 22.97
CA LEU A 7 63.39 -17.86 23.80
C LEU A 7 62.38 -16.84 23.25
N LEU A 8 61.38 -17.23 22.45
CA LEU A 8 60.13 -16.46 22.28
C LEU A 8 59.06 -17.12 21.38
N THR A 9 59.18 -18.41 21.03
CA THR A 9 58.24 -19.05 20.09
C THR A 9 57.12 -19.88 20.73
N SER A 10 57.04 -20.05 22.05
CA SER A 10 55.97 -20.87 22.67
C SER A 10 54.80 -20.08 23.27
N GLN A 11 54.97 -18.80 23.63
CA GLN A 11 53.88 -18.03 24.28
C GLN A 11 52.98 -17.27 23.31
N VAL A 12 53.46 -16.91 22.11
CA VAL A 12 52.63 -16.24 21.10
C VAL A 12 51.72 -17.22 20.37
N LEU A 13 52.11 -18.50 20.26
CA LEU A 13 51.29 -19.52 19.62
C LEU A 13 50.17 -20.06 20.52
N ALA A 14 50.28 -19.92 21.85
CA ALA A 14 49.24 -20.32 22.80
C ALA A 14 48.14 -19.27 23.01
N LEU A 15 48.38 -18.00 22.65
CA LEU A 15 47.38 -16.93 22.79
C LEU A 15 46.53 -16.73 21.52
N MET A 16 46.99 -17.22 20.35
CA MET A 16 46.21 -17.18 19.10
C MET A 16 45.29 -18.39 18.90
N THR A 17 45.28 -19.38 19.80
CA THR A 17 44.33 -20.51 19.77
C THR A 17 43.10 -20.29 20.67
N MET A 18 43.01 -19.15 21.37
CA MET A 18 41.88 -18.80 22.26
C MET A 18 40.94 -17.72 21.73
N PHE A 19 41.15 -17.24 20.50
CA PHE A 19 40.18 -16.39 19.81
C PHE A 19 39.35 -17.23 18.83
N GLY A 20 38.17 -17.63 19.28
CA GLY A 20 37.02 -17.92 18.41
C GLY A 20 37.18 -19.08 17.44
N MET A 21 37.31 -20.30 17.95
CA MET A 21 36.52 -21.38 17.33
C MET A 21 35.06 -21.01 17.56
N SER A 22 34.50 -20.17 16.69
CA SER A 22 33.08 -20.20 16.44
C SER A 22 32.82 -21.63 16.00
N THR A 23 32.27 -22.44 16.90
CA THR A 23 31.67 -23.72 16.52
C THR A 23 30.84 -23.40 15.29
N CYS A 24 31.18 -23.99 14.15
CA CYS A 24 30.32 -23.96 12.99
C CYS A 24 29.08 -24.71 13.46
N ALA A 25 28.10 -23.98 14.00
CA ALA A 25 26.85 -24.55 14.44
C ALA A 25 26.32 -25.35 13.25
N ALA A 26 25.93 -26.60 13.49
CA ALA A 26 25.46 -27.44 12.40
C ALA A 26 24.29 -26.71 11.73
N GLU A 27 24.43 -26.37 10.45
CA GLU A 27 23.43 -25.61 9.72
C GLU A 27 22.44 -26.59 9.06
N ARG A 28 21.15 -26.48 9.39
CA ARG A 28 20.09 -27.21 8.71
C ARG A 28 19.72 -26.49 7.42
N ARG A 29 19.88 -27.18 6.29
CA ARG A 29 19.47 -26.69 4.97
C ARG A 29 18.20 -27.38 4.50
N ILE A 30 17.20 -26.58 4.15
CA ILE A 30 15.89 -27.03 3.68
C ILE A 30 15.68 -26.50 2.27
N GLU A 31 15.51 -27.40 1.32
CA GLU A 31 15.35 -27.06 -0.08
C GLU A 31 13.88 -27.15 -0.48
N ILE A 32 13.34 -26.06 -1.02
CA ILE A 32 11.95 -25.98 -1.45
C ILE A 32 11.91 -25.74 -2.96
N PRO A 33 11.36 -26.67 -3.75
CA PRO A 33 11.28 -26.51 -5.20
C PRO A 33 10.32 -25.37 -5.58
N LEU A 34 10.70 -24.61 -6.60
CA LEU A 34 9.87 -23.56 -7.18
C LEU A 34 8.88 -24.14 -8.20
N LYS A 35 7.71 -23.52 -8.33
CA LYS A 35 6.82 -23.80 -9.46
C LYS A 35 7.49 -23.43 -10.78
N GLN A 36 7.00 -23.99 -11.89
CA GLN A 36 7.48 -23.66 -13.24
C GLN A 36 7.46 -22.15 -13.54
N SER A 37 6.52 -21.40 -12.93
CA SER A 37 6.44 -19.93 -13.00
C SER A 37 7.51 -19.17 -12.19
N GLY A 38 8.40 -19.88 -11.47
CA GLY A 38 9.38 -19.29 -10.56
C GLY A 38 8.81 -18.89 -9.19
N GLY A 39 7.59 -19.31 -8.87
CA GLY A 39 6.93 -18.95 -7.61
C GLY A 39 7.19 -19.95 -6.48
N LEU A 40 7.40 -19.44 -5.27
CA LEU A 40 7.57 -20.19 -4.02
C LEU A 40 6.22 -20.38 -3.32
N PRO A 41 5.72 -21.63 -3.17
CA PRO A 41 4.45 -21.85 -2.48
C PRO A 41 4.61 -21.69 -0.95
N VAL A 42 3.81 -20.82 -0.34
CA VAL A 42 3.93 -20.54 1.12
C VAL A 42 3.59 -21.77 1.96
N ALA A 43 2.64 -22.59 1.52
CA ALA A 43 2.29 -23.83 2.21
C ALA A 43 3.46 -24.83 2.29
N GLU A 44 4.36 -24.85 1.30
CA GLU A 44 5.56 -25.69 1.36
C GLU A 44 6.60 -25.11 2.33
N VAL A 45 6.75 -23.78 2.40
CA VAL A 45 7.60 -23.12 3.39
C VAL A 45 7.16 -23.46 4.82
N VAL A 46 5.87 -23.32 5.10
CA VAL A 46 5.31 -23.62 6.42
C VAL A 46 5.49 -25.10 6.77
N SER A 47 5.18 -26.01 5.83
CA SER A 47 5.30 -27.46 6.07
C SER A 47 6.76 -27.87 6.32
N ALA A 48 7.68 -27.35 5.52
CA ALA A 48 9.10 -27.68 5.58
C ALA A 48 9.74 -27.21 6.90
N LEU A 49 9.43 -25.99 7.34
CA LEU A 49 9.93 -25.46 8.61
C LEU A 49 9.25 -26.09 9.82
N ALA A 50 7.96 -26.43 9.74
CA ALA A 50 7.28 -27.17 10.79
C ALA A 50 7.94 -28.53 11.04
N GLN A 51 8.26 -29.25 9.95
CA GLN A 51 8.98 -30.52 10.03
C GLN A 51 10.38 -30.34 10.64
N ALA A 52 11.13 -29.32 10.21
CA ALA A 52 12.49 -29.09 10.70
C ALA A 52 12.53 -28.65 12.18
N SER A 53 11.54 -27.89 12.64
CA SER A 53 11.45 -27.39 14.03
C SER A 53 10.68 -28.32 14.97
N GLY A 54 10.20 -29.47 14.49
CA GLY A 54 9.39 -30.41 15.29
C GLY A 54 8.01 -29.87 15.70
N VAL A 55 7.53 -28.80 15.04
CA VAL A 55 6.23 -28.18 15.30
C VAL A 55 5.13 -28.92 14.53
N THR A 56 4.02 -29.19 15.22
CA THR A 56 2.77 -29.61 14.55
C THR A 56 1.91 -28.39 14.24
N ILE A 57 1.68 -28.12 12.96
CA ILE A 57 0.82 -27.02 12.47
C ILE A 57 -0.07 -27.53 11.34
N GLU A 58 -1.29 -26.99 11.24
CA GLU A 58 -2.15 -27.25 10.10
C GLU A 58 -1.57 -26.58 8.85
N ARG A 59 -1.42 -27.36 7.79
CA ARG A 59 -0.90 -26.85 6.52
C ARG A 59 -1.88 -25.79 5.97
N PRO A 60 -1.41 -24.60 5.56
CA PRO A 60 -2.29 -23.58 5.00
C PRO A 60 -3.07 -24.15 3.81
N ALA A 61 -4.40 -24.13 3.87
CA ALA A 61 -5.27 -24.65 2.82
C ALA A 61 -5.21 -23.84 1.51
N VAL A 62 -4.57 -22.66 1.53
CA VAL A 62 -4.62 -21.70 0.44
C VAL A 62 -3.39 -21.77 -0.47
N LYS A 63 -3.63 -21.72 -1.78
CA LYS A 63 -2.61 -21.82 -2.82
C LYS A 63 -1.89 -20.48 -3.09
N LEU A 64 -1.37 -19.83 -2.06
CA LEU A 64 -0.57 -18.61 -2.22
C LEU A 64 0.85 -18.95 -2.71
N THR A 65 1.33 -18.18 -3.69
CA THR A 65 2.69 -18.34 -4.24
C THR A 65 3.39 -16.98 -4.27
N LEU A 66 4.61 -16.91 -3.72
CA LEU A 66 5.42 -15.70 -3.66
C LEU A 66 6.40 -15.65 -4.84
N PRO A 67 6.61 -14.49 -5.48
CA PRO A 67 7.59 -14.35 -6.56
C PRO A 67 9.02 -14.43 -6.00
N THR A 68 9.95 -15.07 -6.72
CA THR A 68 11.35 -15.22 -6.26
C THR A 68 12.38 -14.53 -7.15
N ARG A 69 11.93 -13.78 -8.17
CA ARG A 69 12.81 -13.16 -9.17
C ARG A 69 12.70 -11.64 -9.15
N GLY A 70 13.81 -10.97 -9.48
CA GLY A 70 13.89 -9.51 -9.57
C GLY A 70 13.53 -8.82 -8.26
N LEU A 71 13.02 -7.59 -8.37
CA LEU A 71 12.60 -6.77 -7.22
C LEU A 71 11.52 -7.46 -6.38
N ALA A 72 10.59 -8.17 -7.01
CA ALA A 72 9.55 -8.94 -6.33
C ALA A 72 10.13 -10.10 -5.47
N GLY A 73 11.21 -10.73 -5.93
CA GLY A 73 11.97 -11.69 -5.13
C GLY A 73 12.64 -11.05 -3.91
N SER A 74 13.22 -9.87 -4.05
CA SER A 74 13.79 -9.15 -2.90
C SER A 74 12.76 -8.89 -1.81
N LEU A 75 11.54 -8.49 -2.20
CA LEU A 75 10.44 -8.27 -1.27
C LEU A 75 9.99 -9.57 -0.57
N THR A 76 9.90 -10.67 -1.31
CA THR A 76 9.60 -12.00 -0.73
C THR A 76 10.63 -12.38 0.32
N LYS A 77 11.91 -12.08 0.09
CA LYS A 77 12.97 -12.35 1.06
C LYS A 77 12.82 -11.52 2.33
N THR A 78 12.51 -10.23 2.21
CA THR A 78 12.24 -9.35 3.36
C THR A 78 11.04 -9.83 4.16
N LEU A 79 9.90 -10.08 3.51
CA LEU A 79 8.66 -10.52 4.15
C LEU A 79 8.85 -11.83 4.91
N LEU A 80 9.49 -12.82 4.29
CA LEU A 80 9.78 -14.08 4.95
C LEU A 80 10.77 -13.90 6.09
N GLY A 81 11.79 -13.05 5.96
CA GLY A 81 12.71 -12.71 7.05
C GLY A 81 12.02 -12.07 8.25
N GLU A 82 11.08 -11.16 8.03
CA GLU A 82 10.29 -10.53 9.11
C GLU A 82 9.39 -11.54 9.83
N CYS A 83 8.75 -12.47 9.10
CA CYS A 83 7.88 -13.47 9.69
C CYS A 83 8.65 -14.58 10.40
N LEU A 84 9.78 -14.99 9.83
CA LEU A 84 10.54 -16.17 10.27
C LEU A 84 11.66 -15.84 11.24
N GLY A 85 12.11 -14.58 11.31
CA GLY A 85 13.19 -14.13 12.19
C GLY A 85 14.56 -14.03 11.49
N PRO A 86 15.49 -13.25 12.04
CA PRO A 86 16.79 -12.93 11.41
C PRO A 86 17.75 -14.13 11.28
N GLU A 87 17.59 -15.14 12.13
CA GLU A 87 18.29 -16.43 12.10
C GLU A 87 17.99 -17.26 10.84
N VAL A 88 16.90 -16.96 10.12
CA VAL A 88 16.52 -17.68 8.92
C VAL A 88 17.13 -17.04 7.68
N ARG A 89 18.10 -17.75 7.07
CA ARG A 89 18.78 -17.28 5.87
C ARG A 89 18.15 -17.87 4.61
N LEU A 90 17.70 -16.99 3.71
CA LEU A 90 17.05 -17.37 2.46
C LEU A 90 17.98 -17.14 1.25
N ALA A 91 18.15 -18.16 0.43
CA ALA A 91 18.87 -18.10 -0.84
C ALA A 91 18.01 -18.58 -2.00
N PHE A 92 17.75 -17.69 -2.96
CA PHE A 92 16.98 -18.01 -4.15
C PHE A 92 17.92 -18.47 -5.26
N ARG A 93 17.66 -19.66 -5.80
CA ARG A 93 18.42 -20.27 -6.89
C ARG A 93 17.46 -20.61 -8.03
N PRO A 94 17.98 -20.85 -9.25
CA PRO A 94 17.15 -21.34 -10.34
C PRO A 94 16.43 -22.64 -9.94
N GLY A 95 15.10 -22.62 -9.88
CA GLY A 95 14.27 -23.79 -9.61
C GLY A 95 14.11 -24.16 -8.12
N VAL A 96 14.85 -23.55 -7.20
CA VAL A 96 14.81 -23.92 -5.77
C VAL A 96 15.08 -22.73 -4.85
N VAL A 97 14.45 -22.74 -3.67
CA VAL A 97 14.75 -21.83 -2.55
C VAL A 97 15.40 -22.66 -1.46
N VAL A 98 16.57 -22.22 -1.00
CA VAL A 98 17.26 -22.82 0.14
C VAL A 98 17.00 -21.96 1.36
N ILE A 99 16.44 -22.58 2.39
CA ILE A 99 16.29 -22.01 3.73
C ILE A 99 17.36 -22.62 4.61
N ALA A 100 18.21 -21.79 5.21
CA ALA A 100 19.25 -22.21 6.13
C ALA A 100 18.94 -21.67 7.53
N VAL A 101 18.99 -22.55 8.53
CA VAL A 101 18.74 -22.25 9.94
C VAL A 101 19.79 -22.99 10.76
N ASP A 102 20.36 -22.35 11.77
CA ASP A 102 21.32 -23.00 12.66
C ASP A 102 20.57 -24.04 13.54
N GLU A 103 21.16 -25.22 13.78
CA GLU A 103 20.46 -26.30 14.50
C GLU A 103 20.04 -25.93 15.93
N ASP A 104 20.83 -25.09 16.59
CA ASP A 104 20.51 -24.61 17.94
C ASP A 104 19.23 -23.75 17.94
N GLU A 105 18.88 -23.14 16.80
CA GLU A 105 17.65 -22.39 16.61
C GLU A 105 16.44 -23.31 16.39
N LEU A 106 16.65 -24.58 16.01
CA LEU A 106 15.62 -25.60 15.83
C LEU A 106 15.42 -26.51 17.05
N ALA A 107 16.10 -26.19 18.16
CA ALA A 107 16.02 -26.96 19.39
C ALA A 107 14.59 -27.03 19.97
N ALA A 108 14.31 -28.11 20.70
CA ALA A 108 12.96 -28.43 21.19
C ALA A 108 12.37 -27.36 22.13
N ASP A 109 13.22 -26.65 22.87
CA ASP A 109 12.84 -25.54 23.75
C ASP A 109 12.36 -24.29 22.99
N ARG A 110 12.67 -24.18 21.69
CA ARG A 110 12.20 -23.12 20.78
C ARG A 110 10.96 -23.49 19.96
N CYS A 111 10.43 -24.69 20.13
CA CYS A 111 9.25 -25.18 19.38
C CYS A 111 8.04 -24.24 19.52
N ALA A 112 7.81 -23.65 20.71
CA ALA A 112 6.72 -22.69 20.92
C ALA A 112 6.89 -21.40 20.10
N GLU A 113 8.12 -20.91 19.98
CA GLU A 113 8.43 -19.73 19.18
C GLU A 113 8.24 -20.00 17.69
N TRP A 114 8.75 -21.14 17.19
CA TRP A 114 8.54 -21.58 15.82
C TRP A 114 7.06 -21.75 15.50
N LYS A 115 6.29 -22.34 16.42
CA LYS A 115 4.84 -22.47 16.25
C LYS A 115 4.19 -21.10 16.05
N ARG A 116 4.53 -20.11 16.90
CA ARG A 116 4.00 -18.74 16.77
C ARG A 116 4.34 -18.12 15.41
N ARG A 117 5.59 -18.22 14.95
CA ARG A 117 6.05 -17.66 13.68
C ARG A 117 5.35 -18.30 12.47
N LEU A 118 5.21 -19.63 12.50
CA LEU A 118 4.54 -20.38 11.43
C LEU A 118 3.02 -20.16 11.41
N ASP A 119 2.38 -20.06 12.59
CA ASP A 119 0.96 -19.67 12.70
C ASP A 119 0.75 -18.26 12.13
N GLU A 120 1.66 -17.32 12.42
CA GLU A 120 1.60 -15.95 11.90
C GLU A 120 1.78 -15.90 10.38
N LEU A 121 2.78 -16.60 9.84
CA LEU A 121 2.99 -16.72 8.39
C LEU A 121 1.78 -17.38 7.70
N SER A 122 1.22 -18.43 8.30
CA SER A 122 0.02 -19.11 7.81
C SER A 122 -1.17 -18.15 7.77
N ALA A 123 -1.47 -17.46 8.88
CA ALA A 123 -2.57 -16.50 8.97
C ALA A 123 -2.43 -15.36 7.95
N ARG A 124 -1.23 -14.79 7.80
CA ARG A 124 -0.94 -13.76 6.78
C ARG A 124 -1.15 -14.31 5.36
N SER A 125 -0.76 -15.56 5.11
CA SER A 125 -0.95 -16.20 3.79
C SER A 125 -2.42 -16.42 3.44
N VAL A 126 -3.23 -16.85 4.42
CA VAL A 126 -4.69 -17.00 4.27
C VAL A 126 -5.32 -15.65 4.00
N GLN A 127 -4.92 -14.61 4.76
CA GLN A 127 -5.42 -13.26 4.58
C GLN A 127 -5.07 -12.71 3.19
N ALA A 128 -3.80 -12.80 2.77
CA ALA A 128 -3.34 -12.32 1.47
C ALA A 128 -4.03 -13.04 0.30
N ALA A 129 -4.22 -14.36 0.41
CA ALA A 129 -4.89 -15.12 -0.63
C ALA A 129 -6.41 -14.94 -0.65
N SER A 130 -7.04 -14.73 0.51
CA SER A 130 -8.44 -14.29 0.57
C SER A 130 -8.62 -12.96 -0.18
N ARG A 131 -7.71 -11.99 0.01
CA ARG A 131 -7.73 -10.71 -0.73
C ARG A 131 -7.59 -10.92 -2.24
N GLN A 132 -6.67 -11.78 -2.66
CA GLN A 132 -6.47 -12.09 -4.08
C GLN A 132 -7.69 -12.71 -4.76
N GLN A 133 -8.47 -13.53 -4.05
CA GLN A 133 -9.69 -14.12 -4.58
C GLN A 133 -10.75 -13.07 -4.91
N TYR A 134 -10.71 -11.90 -4.27
CA TYR A 134 -11.69 -10.84 -4.47
C TYR A 134 -11.23 -9.73 -5.44
N TYR A 135 -10.04 -9.85 -6.02
CA TYR A 135 -9.59 -8.86 -7.01
C TYR A 135 -10.43 -8.90 -8.30
N GLY A 136 -10.59 -7.72 -8.88
CA GLY A 136 -11.41 -7.45 -10.05
C GLY A 136 -12.71 -6.73 -9.72
N MET A 137 -13.60 -6.66 -10.70
CA MET A 137 -14.90 -6.02 -10.54
C MET A 137 -15.95 -6.95 -9.99
N ARG A 138 -16.72 -6.45 -9.03
CA ARG A 138 -17.78 -7.21 -8.38
C ARG A 138 -19.02 -6.35 -8.16
N ALA A 139 -20.18 -6.89 -8.53
CA ALA A 139 -21.47 -6.32 -8.16
C ALA A 139 -21.72 -6.50 -6.66
N MET A 140 -22.22 -5.44 -6.02
CA MET A 140 -22.85 -5.52 -4.71
C MET A 140 -24.34 -5.88 -4.86
N ALA A 141 -25.00 -6.22 -3.75
CA ALA A 141 -26.39 -6.64 -3.75
C ALA A 141 -27.36 -5.58 -4.33
N SER A 142 -26.99 -4.31 -4.31
CA SER A 142 -27.74 -3.18 -4.88
C SER A 142 -27.63 -3.02 -6.39
N TYR A 143 -26.63 -3.63 -7.04
CA TYR A 143 -26.40 -3.44 -8.48
C TYR A 143 -27.56 -3.98 -9.32
N ARG A 144 -28.06 -3.17 -10.25
CA ARG A 144 -29.09 -3.54 -11.22
C ARG A 144 -28.66 -3.02 -12.59
N ALA A 145 -28.20 -3.91 -13.46
CA ALA A 145 -27.73 -3.53 -14.78
C ALA A 145 -28.83 -2.78 -15.55
N ASN A 146 -28.49 -1.60 -16.07
CA ASN A 146 -29.37 -0.75 -16.89
C ASN A 146 -30.69 -0.31 -16.24
N ASP A 147 -30.88 -0.44 -14.92
CA ASP A 147 -32.07 0.11 -14.26
C ASP A 147 -31.85 1.61 -14.00
N PRO A 148 -32.58 2.52 -14.70
CA PRO A 148 -32.40 3.96 -14.54
C PRO A 148 -32.81 4.45 -13.14
N ARG A 149 -33.59 3.67 -12.38
CA ARG A 149 -33.95 3.96 -10.98
C ARG A 149 -32.85 3.56 -10.00
N ARG A 150 -31.85 2.80 -10.48
CA ARG A 150 -30.69 2.31 -9.73
C ARG A 150 -29.40 2.59 -10.52
N PRO A 151 -29.10 3.86 -10.84
CA PRO A 151 -27.91 4.19 -11.61
C PRO A 151 -26.64 3.71 -10.88
N THR A 152 -25.66 3.26 -11.66
CA THR A 152 -24.50 2.54 -11.11
C THR A 152 -23.36 3.47 -10.74
N VAL A 153 -22.79 3.25 -9.55
CA VAL A 153 -21.56 3.89 -9.06
C VAL A 153 -20.49 2.80 -8.90
N CYS A 154 -19.36 2.97 -9.56
CA CYS A 154 -18.19 2.11 -9.42
C CYS A 154 -17.23 2.70 -8.37
N LEU A 155 -16.93 1.94 -7.32
CA LEU A 155 -16.02 2.35 -6.23
C LEU A 155 -14.61 1.81 -6.46
N VAL A 156 -13.61 2.70 -6.38
CA VAL A 156 -12.19 2.36 -6.59
C VAL A 156 -11.36 2.81 -5.37
N HIS A 157 -10.79 1.85 -4.65
CA HIS A 157 -10.09 2.10 -3.39
C HIS A 157 -8.66 2.61 -3.60
N GLY A 158 -8.07 3.16 -2.54
CA GLY A 158 -6.69 3.65 -2.53
C GLY A 158 -5.64 2.63 -2.08
N ILE A 159 -4.47 3.13 -1.73
CA ILE A 159 -3.34 2.33 -1.26
C ILE A 159 -3.63 1.70 0.11
N ASN A 160 -3.07 0.51 0.36
CA ASN A 160 -3.31 -0.29 1.57
C ASN A 160 -4.80 -0.41 1.95
N SER A 161 -5.65 -0.63 0.95
CA SER A 161 -7.10 -0.68 1.13
C SER A 161 -7.72 -1.78 0.27
N SER A 162 -9.05 -1.86 0.34
CA SER A 162 -9.93 -2.65 -0.51
C SER A 162 -11.29 -1.95 -0.57
N SER A 163 -12.28 -2.57 -1.22
CA SER A 163 -13.68 -2.16 -1.18
C SER A 163 -14.23 -2.05 0.24
N GLY A 164 -13.63 -2.77 1.21
CA GLY A 164 -13.92 -2.60 2.63
C GLY A 164 -13.62 -1.19 3.17
N GLY A 165 -12.74 -0.42 2.53
CA GLY A 165 -12.51 0.99 2.85
C GLY A 165 -13.75 1.87 2.69
N PHE A 166 -14.70 1.46 1.85
CA PHE A 166 -15.96 2.16 1.60
C PHE A 166 -17.14 1.58 2.40
N VAL A 167 -16.90 0.83 3.49
CA VAL A 167 -17.98 0.21 4.28
C VAL A 167 -18.99 1.23 4.82
N HIS A 168 -18.57 2.47 5.09
CA HIS A 168 -19.43 3.55 5.55
C HIS A 168 -20.05 4.37 4.41
N VAL A 169 -19.40 4.40 3.23
CA VAL A 169 -19.89 5.10 2.03
C VAL A 169 -20.98 4.27 1.32
N THR A 170 -20.77 2.96 1.23
CA THR A 170 -21.62 2.05 0.42
C THR A 170 -23.08 2.08 0.87
N PRO A 171 -23.43 1.91 2.16
CA PRO A 171 -24.82 1.92 2.61
C PRO A 171 -25.53 3.24 2.32
N LEU A 172 -24.82 4.37 2.43
CA LEU A 172 -25.38 5.70 2.17
C LEU A 172 -25.71 5.90 0.69
N LEU A 173 -24.86 5.41 -0.22
CA LEU A 173 -25.17 5.39 -1.65
C LEU A 173 -26.34 4.44 -1.96
N GLU A 174 -26.38 3.26 -1.34
CA GLU A 174 -27.46 2.29 -1.56
C GLU A 174 -28.82 2.82 -1.06
N GLN A 175 -28.85 3.49 0.10
CA GLN A 175 -30.02 4.18 0.64
C GLN A 175 -30.47 5.33 -0.25
N ALA A 176 -29.52 6.06 -0.84
CA ALA A 176 -29.80 7.12 -1.82
C ALA A 176 -30.26 6.59 -3.19
N GLY A 177 -30.35 5.27 -3.37
CA GLY A 177 -30.93 4.65 -4.57
C GLY A 177 -29.91 4.26 -5.64
N TYR A 178 -28.60 4.30 -5.37
CA TYR A 178 -27.59 3.88 -6.34
C TYR A 178 -27.37 2.36 -6.33
N GLY A 179 -26.94 1.80 -7.46
CA GLY A 179 -26.43 0.44 -7.56
C GLY A 179 -24.91 0.43 -7.47
N ILE A 180 -24.31 -0.46 -6.68
CA ILE A 180 -22.87 -0.40 -6.40
C ILE A 180 -22.11 -1.53 -7.09
N VAL A 181 -21.04 -1.14 -7.79
CA VAL A 181 -19.98 -2.04 -8.25
C VAL A 181 -18.70 -1.62 -7.56
N VAL A 182 -17.87 -2.56 -7.15
CA VAL A 182 -16.56 -2.28 -6.55
C VAL A 182 -15.47 -2.87 -7.43
N PHE A 183 -14.32 -2.22 -7.44
CA PHE A 183 -13.10 -2.75 -8.04
C PHE A 183 -12.01 -2.90 -6.97
N ASP A 184 -11.63 -4.15 -6.72
CA ASP A 184 -10.57 -4.52 -5.80
C ASP A 184 -9.29 -4.89 -6.56
N TYR A 185 -8.14 -4.35 -6.16
CA TYR A 185 -6.87 -4.60 -6.84
C TYR A 185 -5.67 -4.61 -5.88
N PRO A 186 -4.54 -5.21 -6.27
CA PRO A 186 -3.33 -5.19 -5.45
C PRO A 186 -2.83 -3.76 -5.26
N TYR A 187 -2.78 -3.28 -4.02
CA TYR A 187 -2.37 -1.90 -3.74
C TYR A 187 -0.85 -1.65 -3.83
N ASN A 188 -0.04 -2.70 -3.93
CA ASN A 188 1.42 -2.65 -3.83
C ASN A 188 2.15 -3.01 -5.14
N GLN A 189 1.43 -3.27 -6.24
CA GLN A 189 2.02 -3.49 -7.56
C GLN A 189 2.21 -2.17 -8.33
N ARG A 190 2.83 -2.19 -9.51
CA ARG A 190 2.91 -0.99 -10.37
C ARG A 190 1.52 -0.46 -10.71
N LEU A 191 1.39 0.87 -10.78
CA LEU A 191 0.11 1.45 -11.17
C LEU A 191 -0.27 1.07 -12.60
N ASP A 192 0.69 0.92 -13.51
CA ASP A 192 0.45 0.44 -14.87
C ASP A 192 -0.31 -0.90 -14.90
N ASP A 193 0.08 -1.86 -14.05
CA ASP A 193 -0.57 -3.17 -13.98
C ASP A 193 -2.00 -3.05 -13.44
N SER A 194 -2.20 -2.19 -12.44
CA SER A 194 -3.52 -1.90 -11.87
C SER A 194 -4.46 -1.19 -12.86
N CYS A 195 -3.92 -0.28 -13.68
CA CYS A 195 -4.63 0.43 -14.73
C CYS A 195 -5.07 -0.54 -15.86
N VAL A 196 -4.18 -1.43 -16.28
CA VAL A 196 -4.50 -2.49 -17.26
C VAL A 196 -5.59 -3.41 -16.72
N GLN A 197 -5.49 -3.82 -15.46
CA GLN A 197 -6.49 -4.64 -14.80
C GLN A 197 -7.85 -3.95 -14.73
N PHE A 198 -7.90 -2.69 -14.30
CA PHE A 198 -9.13 -1.91 -14.20
C PHE A 198 -9.85 -1.81 -15.55
N ARG A 199 -9.13 -1.42 -16.61
CA ARG A 199 -9.70 -1.34 -17.97
C ARG A 199 -10.23 -2.69 -18.45
N ARG A 200 -9.44 -3.76 -18.29
CA ARG A 200 -9.84 -5.11 -18.70
C ARG A 200 -11.13 -5.53 -17.99
N ASP A 201 -11.16 -5.36 -16.68
CA ASP A 201 -12.27 -5.82 -15.84
C ASP A 201 -13.51 -4.93 -16.04
N TRP A 202 -13.34 -3.62 -16.28
CA TRP A 202 -14.42 -2.69 -16.66
C TRP A 202 -15.15 -3.17 -17.91
N ILE A 203 -14.39 -3.40 -18.99
CA ILE A 203 -14.95 -3.82 -20.28
C ILE A 203 -15.58 -5.21 -20.15
N ALA A 204 -14.88 -6.16 -19.54
CA ALA A 204 -15.37 -7.53 -19.40
C ALA A 204 -16.64 -7.60 -18.55
N PHE A 205 -16.68 -6.91 -17.42
CA PHE A 205 -17.81 -6.90 -16.51
C PHE A 205 -19.03 -6.23 -17.14
N ARG A 206 -18.88 -5.04 -17.73
CA ARG A 206 -19.99 -4.36 -18.40
C ARG A 206 -20.54 -5.16 -19.56
N LYS A 207 -19.67 -5.79 -20.36
CA LYS A 207 -20.09 -6.71 -21.44
C LYS A 207 -20.89 -7.90 -20.88
N ALA A 208 -20.39 -8.56 -19.84
CA ALA A 208 -21.07 -9.71 -19.23
C ALA A 208 -22.43 -9.34 -18.61
N ALA A 209 -22.54 -8.15 -18.02
CA ALA A 209 -23.78 -7.65 -17.44
C ALA A 209 -24.74 -7.05 -18.50
N GLY A 210 -24.34 -6.98 -19.77
CA GLY A 210 -25.10 -6.27 -20.81
C GLY A 210 -25.27 -4.77 -20.52
N ALA A 211 -24.37 -4.18 -19.73
CA ALA A 211 -24.47 -2.80 -19.28
C ALA A 211 -24.21 -1.82 -20.43
N ASN A 212 -25.20 -1.00 -20.75
CA ASN A 212 -25.16 0.01 -21.82
C ASN A 212 -25.41 1.44 -21.32
N GLN A 213 -25.84 1.59 -20.06
CA GLN A 213 -25.96 2.89 -19.39
C GLN A 213 -24.59 3.36 -18.87
N PRO A 214 -24.31 4.68 -18.91
CA PRO A 214 -23.07 5.23 -18.37
C PRO A 214 -23.07 5.13 -16.83
N TRP A 215 -21.90 4.88 -16.25
CA TRP A 215 -21.73 4.73 -14.80
C TRP A 215 -21.00 5.93 -14.20
N ALA A 216 -21.30 6.27 -12.95
CA ALA A 216 -20.43 7.16 -12.19
C ALA A 216 -19.24 6.36 -11.64
N ILE A 217 -18.09 6.99 -11.47
CA ILE A 217 -16.94 6.43 -10.76
C ILE A 217 -16.65 7.31 -9.55
N LEU A 218 -16.55 6.69 -8.38
CA LEU A 218 -16.14 7.31 -7.13
C LEU A 218 -14.81 6.66 -6.69
N ALA A 219 -13.73 7.41 -6.76
CA ALA A 219 -12.40 6.91 -6.50
C ALA A 219 -11.72 7.67 -5.36
N HIS A 220 -11.02 6.95 -4.48
CA HIS A 220 -10.29 7.52 -3.35
C HIS A 220 -8.79 7.41 -3.54
N SER A 221 -8.05 8.48 -3.23
CA SER A 221 -6.59 8.47 -3.15
C SER A 221 -5.94 7.93 -4.43
N MET A 222 -5.06 6.93 -4.31
CA MET A 222 -4.42 6.23 -5.43
C MET A 222 -5.42 5.64 -6.45
N GLY A 223 -6.61 5.22 -6.01
CA GLY A 223 -7.65 4.69 -6.88
C GLY A 223 -8.13 5.69 -7.92
N ALA A 224 -8.00 7.00 -7.64
CA ALA A 224 -8.28 8.06 -8.60
C ALA A 224 -7.42 7.93 -9.87
N LEU A 225 -6.13 7.61 -9.72
CA LEU A 225 -5.22 7.45 -10.85
C LEU A 225 -5.58 6.21 -11.68
N VAL A 226 -5.96 5.13 -11.01
CA VAL A 226 -6.42 3.89 -11.67
C VAL A 226 -7.69 4.16 -12.48
N ALA A 227 -8.67 4.85 -11.90
CA ALA A 227 -9.90 5.24 -12.60
C ALA A 227 -9.60 6.18 -13.78
N ARG A 228 -8.82 7.25 -13.55
CA ARG A 228 -8.42 8.22 -14.58
C ARG A 228 -7.74 7.56 -15.77
N SER A 229 -6.90 6.55 -15.55
CA SER A 229 -6.20 5.85 -16.63
C SER A 229 -7.13 5.25 -17.69
N TYR A 230 -8.33 4.86 -17.30
CA TYR A 230 -9.34 4.34 -18.21
C TYR A 230 -10.20 5.47 -18.80
N VAL A 231 -10.58 6.47 -18.00
CA VAL A 231 -11.43 7.57 -18.47
C VAL A 231 -10.69 8.47 -19.49
N GLU A 232 -9.42 8.74 -19.22
CA GLU A 232 -8.51 9.58 -20.02
C GLU A 232 -7.74 8.75 -21.07
N GLY A 233 -7.90 7.42 -21.07
CA GLY A 233 -7.16 6.49 -21.93
C GLY A 233 -7.99 5.85 -23.03
N GLU A 234 -7.36 4.89 -23.72
CA GLU A 234 -7.98 4.15 -24.82
C GLU A 234 -8.93 3.05 -24.33
N GLY A 235 -9.90 2.70 -25.18
CA GLY A 235 -10.85 1.60 -24.95
C GLY A 235 -12.16 2.01 -24.27
N ARG A 236 -12.35 3.31 -24.02
CA ARG A 236 -13.61 3.90 -23.56
C ARG A 236 -14.50 4.30 -24.74
N THR A 237 -15.81 4.21 -24.55
CA THR A 237 -16.84 4.84 -25.38
C THR A 237 -17.48 6.04 -24.68
N ASP A 238 -18.08 6.96 -25.44
CA ASP A 238 -18.74 8.16 -24.89
C ASP A 238 -19.91 7.87 -23.93
N ARG A 239 -20.37 6.61 -23.88
CA ARG A 239 -21.46 6.14 -23.02
C ARG A 239 -20.98 5.31 -21.84
N ASP A 240 -19.68 5.27 -21.57
CA ASP A 240 -19.16 4.42 -20.49
C ASP A 240 -19.24 5.10 -19.13
N VAL A 241 -18.95 6.40 -19.08
CA VAL A 241 -18.78 7.13 -17.82
C VAL A 241 -19.67 8.37 -17.82
N ALA A 242 -20.49 8.50 -16.78
CA ALA A 242 -21.38 9.63 -16.56
C ALA A 242 -20.75 10.72 -15.67
N SER A 243 -19.88 10.33 -14.74
CA SER A 243 -19.29 11.22 -13.74
C SER A 243 -17.99 10.65 -13.21
N MET A 244 -16.99 11.50 -12.98
CA MET A 244 -15.72 11.15 -12.36
C MET A 244 -15.54 11.93 -11.06
N ILE A 245 -15.79 11.28 -9.92
CA ILE A 245 -15.69 11.88 -8.58
C ILE A 245 -14.42 11.36 -7.89
N LEU A 246 -13.54 12.28 -7.52
CA LEU A 246 -12.21 12.02 -6.98
C LEU A 246 -12.11 12.53 -5.54
N ILE A 247 -11.94 11.63 -4.57
CA ILE A 247 -11.78 11.95 -3.16
C ILE A 247 -10.31 11.87 -2.77
N ALA A 248 -9.71 12.98 -2.37
CA ALA A 248 -8.29 13.16 -2.08
C ALA A 248 -7.34 12.51 -3.13
N PRO A 249 -7.54 12.78 -4.43
CA PRO A 249 -6.74 12.13 -5.47
C PRO A 249 -5.27 12.51 -5.38
N VAL A 250 -4.38 11.58 -5.74
CA VAL A 250 -2.92 11.79 -5.75
C VAL A 250 -2.45 12.33 -7.12
N ASN A 251 -3.14 13.34 -7.65
CA ASN A 251 -2.94 13.82 -9.03
C ASN A 251 -1.53 14.39 -9.26
N GLY A 252 -1.03 15.19 -8.32
CA GLY A 252 0.31 15.80 -8.33
C GLY A 252 1.38 15.01 -7.56
N GLY A 253 1.02 13.82 -7.05
CA GLY A 253 1.89 12.97 -6.24
C GLY A 253 1.75 13.17 -4.73
N ALA A 254 2.31 12.23 -3.97
CA ALA A 254 2.39 12.26 -2.52
C ALA A 254 3.56 11.42 -2.02
N HIS A 255 4.16 11.79 -0.88
CA HIS A 255 5.26 11.04 -0.26
C HIS A 255 4.73 9.97 0.70
N VAL A 256 3.77 9.17 0.25
CA VAL A 256 3.02 8.21 1.09
C VAL A 256 3.95 7.29 1.89
N ALA A 257 5.03 6.78 1.28
CA ALA A 257 6.01 5.93 1.95
C ALA A 257 6.78 6.65 3.08
N ARG A 258 6.99 7.96 2.98
CA ARG A 258 7.71 8.76 3.99
C ARG A 258 6.80 9.17 5.16
N ILE A 259 5.49 9.20 4.94
CA ILE A 259 4.50 9.57 5.96
C ILE A 259 4.17 8.39 6.89
N GLN A 260 4.29 7.16 6.38
CA GLN A 260 3.93 5.93 7.10
C GLN A 260 4.60 5.74 8.48
N PRO A 261 5.92 5.98 8.67
CA PRO A 261 6.55 5.88 10.00
C PRO A 261 5.97 6.88 11.01
N VAL A 262 5.53 8.06 10.54
CA VAL A 262 4.89 9.08 11.39
C VAL A 262 3.55 8.55 11.90
N TYR A 263 2.74 7.94 11.04
CA TYR A 263 1.50 7.29 11.46
C TYR A 263 1.75 6.10 12.38
N GLN A 264 2.76 5.28 12.15
CA GLN A 264 3.13 4.19 13.06
C GLN A 264 3.52 4.71 14.44
N THR A 265 4.23 5.83 14.51
CA THR A 265 4.65 6.46 15.77
C THR A 265 3.46 7.04 16.53
N ILE A 266 2.63 7.84 15.85
CA ILE A 266 1.43 8.45 16.43
C ILE A 266 0.45 7.36 16.89
N SER A 267 0.20 6.35 16.05
CA SER A 267 -0.67 5.24 16.41
C SER A 267 -0.11 4.37 17.55
N SER A 268 1.21 4.18 17.64
CA SER A 268 1.84 3.47 18.77
C SER A 268 1.63 4.20 20.11
N LEU A 269 1.59 5.54 20.10
CA LEU A 269 1.27 6.35 21.27
C LEU A 269 -0.20 6.22 21.70
N PHE A 270 -1.12 6.00 20.74
CA PHE A 270 -2.54 5.74 21.00
C PHE A 270 -2.88 4.25 21.17
N ALA A 271 -1.96 3.33 20.88
CA ALA A 271 -2.16 1.88 20.89
C ALA A 271 -2.07 1.23 22.28
N ILE A 272 -2.07 2.02 23.36
CA ILE A 272 -2.08 1.50 24.74
C ILE A 272 -3.39 0.72 25.06
N ASN A 273 -4.43 0.77 24.20
CA ASN A 273 -5.75 0.24 24.55
C ASN A 273 -6.48 -0.71 23.57
N ASN A 274 -5.85 -1.38 22.58
CA ASN A 274 -6.49 -2.57 21.98
C ASN A 274 -5.61 -3.45 21.06
N LYS A 275 -5.69 -4.78 21.22
CA LYS A 275 -4.97 -5.80 20.42
C LYS A 275 -5.37 -5.83 18.93
N ARG A 276 -6.55 -5.33 18.55
CA ARG A 276 -7.00 -5.24 17.14
C ARG A 276 -6.30 -4.13 16.36
N THR A 277 -5.93 -3.03 17.02
CA THR A 277 -5.23 -1.90 16.41
C THR A 277 -3.85 -2.33 15.93
N THR A 278 -3.15 -3.16 16.71
CA THR A 278 -1.81 -3.69 16.38
C THR A 278 -1.78 -4.55 15.10
N GLN A 279 -2.79 -5.38 14.85
CA GLN A 279 -2.90 -6.19 13.62
C GLN A 279 -3.18 -5.34 12.37
N ALA A 280 -3.96 -4.28 12.54
CA ALA A 280 -4.34 -3.39 11.46
C ALA A 280 -3.19 -2.43 11.10
N LEU A 281 -2.31 -2.13 12.08
CA LEU A 281 -1.05 -1.42 11.92
C LEU A 281 0.05 -2.27 11.23
N ALA A 282 0.10 -3.58 11.49
CA ALA A 282 1.01 -4.48 10.77
C ALA A 282 0.68 -4.55 9.28
N GLN A 283 -0.61 -4.52 8.90
CA GLN A 283 -1.05 -4.45 7.51
C GLN A 283 -0.70 -3.11 6.85
N LEU A 284 -0.74 -2.01 7.61
CA LEU A 284 -0.21 -0.73 7.15
C LEU A 284 1.28 -0.80 6.88
N SER A 285 2.06 -1.62 7.61
CA SER A 285 3.52 -1.79 7.47
C SER A 285 3.94 -2.72 6.33
N ASP A 286 3.03 -3.54 5.79
CA ASP A 286 3.33 -4.47 4.70
C ASP A 286 3.62 -3.70 3.40
N GLY A 287 4.92 -3.54 3.13
CA GLY A 287 5.54 -3.29 1.83
C GLY A 287 4.72 -2.45 0.86
N ILE A 288 4.77 -1.13 1.02
CA ILE A 288 4.35 -0.19 -0.03
C ILE A 288 5.29 -0.43 -1.21
N GLY A 289 4.87 -1.33 -2.09
CA GLY A 289 5.67 -1.84 -3.19
C GLY A 289 5.81 -0.81 -4.30
N GLN A 290 5.85 -1.28 -5.54
CA GLN A 290 6.15 -0.44 -6.70
C GLN A 290 5.15 0.72 -6.92
N ALA A 291 3.93 0.61 -6.37
CA ALA A 291 2.96 1.70 -6.34
C ALA A 291 3.48 2.97 -5.64
N ALA A 292 4.28 2.84 -4.57
CA ALA A 292 4.79 3.99 -3.83
C ALA A 292 5.62 4.92 -4.72
N ASP A 293 6.49 4.32 -5.53
CA ASP A 293 7.39 5.04 -6.43
C ASP A 293 6.60 5.75 -7.54
N ASP A 294 5.54 5.10 -8.05
CA ASP A 294 4.65 5.71 -9.03
C ASP A 294 3.86 6.90 -8.46
N LEU A 295 3.64 6.96 -7.13
CA LEU A 295 2.95 8.06 -6.45
C LEU A 295 3.85 9.26 -6.11
N LEU A 296 5.18 9.14 -6.21
CA LEU A 296 6.08 10.24 -5.88
C LEU A 296 5.88 11.44 -6.83
N PRO A 297 5.90 12.69 -6.33
CA PRO A 297 5.83 13.86 -7.20
C PRO A 297 6.89 13.81 -8.31
N GLY A 298 6.46 13.99 -9.57
CA GLY A 298 7.34 13.95 -10.73
C GLY A 298 7.73 12.54 -11.22
N SER A 299 7.10 11.48 -10.69
CA SER A 299 7.27 10.11 -11.19
C SER A 299 6.96 10.01 -12.69
N ALA A 300 7.53 8.99 -13.35
CA ALA A 300 7.26 8.75 -14.76
C ALA A 300 5.78 8.44 -15.02
N PHE A 301 5.11 7.76 -14.08
CA PHE A 301 3.68 7.47 -14.16
C PHE A 301 2.86 8.77 -14.13
N LEU A 302 3.07 9.64 -13.14
CA LEU A 302 2.31 10.89 -12.99
C LEU A 302 2.54 11.85 -14.16
N LYS A 303 3.77 11.95 -14.65
CA LYS A 303 4.08 12.75 -15.86
C LYS A 303 3.29 12.26 -17.08
N ARG A 304 3.17 10.95 -17.28
CA ARG A 304 2.40 10.39 -18.40
C ARG A 304 0.91 10.67 -18.26
N ILE A 305 0.31 10.32 -17.12
CA ILE A 305 -1.14 10.44 -16.95
C ILE A 305 -1.61 11.90 -16.95
N ASN A 306 -0.82 12.82 -16.38
CA ASN A 306 -1.17 14.24 -16.40
C ASN A 306 -0.89 14.93 -17.75
N GLY A 307 -0.05 14.33 -18.60
CA GLY A 307 0.16 14.79 -19.98
C GLY A 307 -0.93 14.36 -20.96
N GLY A 308 -1.86 13.49 -20.55
CA GLY A 308 -2.99 13.04 -21.36
C GLY A 308 -4.08 14.09 -21.53
N SER A 309 -4.97 13.89 -22.52
CA SER A 309 -6.16 14.71 -22.71
C SER A 309 -7.36 14.16 -21.94
N ARG A 310 -8.13 15.05 -21.31
CA ARG A 310 -9.37 14.68 -20.62
C ARG A 310 -10.57 14.78 -21.58
N PRO A 311 -11.51 13.82 -21.55
CA PRO A 311 -12.73 13.90 -22.33
C PRO A 311 -13.62 15.05 -21.82
N ARG A 312 -14.09 15.91 -22.73
CA ARG A 312 -14.89 17.09 -22.38
C ARG A 312 -16.31 16.74 -21.94
N GLU A 313 -16.80 15.55 -22.32
CA GLU A 313 -18.17 15.11 -22.07
C GLU A 313 -18.36 14.44 -20.69
N VAL A 314 -17.26 14.21 -19.96
CA VAL A 314 -17.29 13.59 -18.62
C VAL A 314 -17.03 14.70 -17.60
N PRO A 315 -17.97 15.01 -16.70
CA PRO A 315 -17.73 15.93 -15.60
C PRO A 315 -16.76 15.32 -14.58
N TYR A 316 -15.81 16.14 -14.12
CA TYR A 316 -14.83 15.80 -13.08
C TYR A 316 -15.10 16.63 -11.84
N HIS A 317 -15.08 15.98 -10.68
CA HIS A 317 -15.28 16.60 -9.38
C HIS A 317 -14.18 16.15 -8.43
N ILE A 318 -13.55 17.10 -7.73
CA ILE A 318 -12.47 16.80 -6.79
C ILE A 318 -12.85 17.29 -5.40
N LEU A 319 -12.78 16.39 -4.42
CA LEU A 319 -12.92 16.73 -3.00
C LEU A 319 -11.58 16.50 -2.29
N ALA A 320 -11.00 17.56 -1.74
CA ALA A 320 -9.77 17.53 -0.96
C ALA A 320 -10.06 17.71 0.54
N GLY A 321 -9.29 17.01 1.38
CA GLY A 321 -9.22 17.27 2.82
C GLY A 321 -8.11 18.27 3.12
N ASN A 322 -8.21 18.97 4.25
CA ASN A 322 -7.13 19.83 4.74
C ASN A 322 -6.84 19.69 6.23
N SER A 323 -7.25 18.60 6.88
CA SER A 323 -6.90 18.34 8.27
C SER A 323 -5.65 17.46 8.35
N GLY A 324 -4.49 18.12 8.38
CA GLY A 324 -3.20 17.48 8.61
C GLY A 324 -2.93 17.20 10.09
N VAL A 325 -1.88 16.43 10.36
CA VAL A 325 -1.45 16.04 11.71
C VAL A 325 -0.47 17.04 12.35
N ILE A 326 0.16 17.91 11.54
CA ILE A 326 1.10 18.94 12.00
C ILE A 326 0.38 20.28 12.17
N PRO A 327 0.43 20.91 13.35
CA PRO A 327 -0.07 22.26 13.55
C PRO A 327 0.69 23.32 12.72
N ARG A 328 0.00 24.39 12.32
CA ARG A 328 0.57 25.43 11.43
C ARG A 328 1.75 26.17 12.04
N ASP A 329 1.73 26.41 13.34
CA ASP A 329 2.79 27.07 14.10
C ASP A 329 4.08 26.23 14.08
N ILE A 330 3.96 24.90 14.24
CA ILE A 330 5.10 23.97 14.13
C ILE A 330 5.68 24.01 12.71
N ARG A 331 4.84 23.99 11.66
CA ARG A 331 5.32 24.16 10.27
C ARG A 331 6.09 25.47 10.10
N GLN A 332 5.56 26.59 10.63
CA GLN A 332 6.20 27.89 10.51
C GLN A 332 7.57 27.93 11.20
N GLN A 333 7.71 27.31 12.37
CA GLN A 333 8.99 27.21 13.07
C GLN A 333 10.02 26.42 12.27
N VAL A 334 9.64 25.24 11.75
CA VAL A 334 10.54 24.41 10.93
C VAL A 334 10.93 25.14 9.64
N GLN A 335 9.97 25.80 8.99
CA GLN A 335 10.23 26.58 7.78
C GLN A 335 11.22 27.73 8.05
N ALA A 336 11.03 28.48 9.13
CA ALA A 336 11.93 29.57 9.51
C ALA A 336 13.36 29.08 9.79
N GLN A 337 13.51 27.92 10.43
CA GLN A 337 14.82 27.31 10.68
C GLN A 337 15.51 26.88 9.37
N LEU A 338 14.77 26.26 8.45
CA LEU A 338 15.29 25.86 7.14
C LEU A 338 15.72 27.06 6.29
N GLU A 339 14.93 28.14 6.32
CA GLU A 339 15.25 29.38 5.62
C GLU A 339 16.48 30.07 6.21
N ALA A 340 16.59 30.13 7.54
CA ALA A 340 17.77 30.68 8.22
C ALA A 340 19.03 29.89 7.84
N ALA A 341 18.98 28.56 7.92
CA ALA A 341 20.08 27.67 7.53
C ALA A 341 20.43 27.75 6.03
N SER A 342 19.49 28.15 5.17
CA SER A 342 19.70 28.30 3.72
C SER A 342 20.33 29.64 3.32
N ARG A 343 20.32 30.63 4.22
CA ARG A 343 20.92 31.96 4.04
C ARG A 343 22.38 32.03 4.47
N GLU A 344 22.89 31.02 5.16
CA GLU A 344 24.31 30.93 5.50
C GLU A 344 25.18 30.76 4.23
N ASN A 345 26.42 31.23 4.26
CA ASN A 345 27.36 31.05 3.16
C ASN A 345 28.26 29.83 3.44
N GLY A 346 28.26 28.85 2.52
CA GLY A 346 29.16 27.70 2.59
C GLY A 346 28.48 26.38 2.21
N LEU A 347 29.19 25.27 2.40
CA LEU A 347 28.69 23.92 2.13
C LEU A 347 27.38 23.61 2.89
N PHE A 348 27.22 24.14 4.10
CA PHE A 348 26.03 23.94 4.92
C PHE A 348 24.75 24.45 4.27
N SER A 349 24.80 25.58 3.54
CA SER A 349 23.60 26.08 2.84
C SER A 349 23.24 25.29 1.59
N ILE A 350 24.20 24.58 1.00
CA ILE A 350 23.91 23.63 -0.08
C ILE A 350 23.14 22.44 0.51
N PHE A 351 23.58 21.91 1.65
CA PHE A 351 22.89 20.81 2.34
C PHE A 351 21.51 21.22 2.85
N SER A 352 21.36 22.41 3.45
CA SER A 352 20.07 22.88 3.97
C SER A 352 19.06 23.19 2.86
N ARG A 353 19.51 23.68 1.70
CA ARG A 353 18.65 23.83 0.50
C ARG A 353 18.21 22.49 -0.06
N ALA A 354 19.09 21.51 -0.10
CA ALA A 354 18.73 20.14 -0.50
C ALA A 354 17.71 19.54 0.48
N ALA A 355 17.95 19.66 1.80
CA ALA A 355 17.03 19.21 2.83
C ALA A 355 15.67 19.93 2.74
N SER A 356 15.65 21.24 2.48
CA SER A 356 14.41 22.01 2.32
C SER A 356 13.56 21.51 1.16
N ARG A 357 14.19 21.14 0.04
CA ARG A 357 13.48 20.57 -1.13
C ARG A 357 12.81 19.23 -0.82
N GLU A 358 13.33 18.48 0.15
CA GLU A 358 12.76 17.19 0.57
C GLU A 358 11.72 17.36 1.69
N ILE A 359 11.96 18.27 2.64
CA ILE A 359 11.14 18.44 3.85
C ILE A 359 9.88 19.27 3.57
N VAL A 360 9.98 20.37 2.82
CA VAL A 360 8.85 21.28 2.59
C VAL A 360 7.68 20.56 1.89
N PRO A 361 7.89 19.77 0.82
CA PRO A 361 6.82 18.97 0.20
C PRO A 361 6.10 18.03 1.15
N LEU A 362 6.82 17.44 2.11
CA LEU A 362 6.26 16.54 3.12
C LEU A 362 5.46 17.32 4.16
N LEU A 363 5.95 18.50 4.59
CA LEU A 363 5.22 19.39 5.49
C LEU A 363 3.91 19.85 4.87
N ASP A 364 3.88 20.14 3.57
CA ASP A 364 2.65 20.55 2.89
C ASP A 364 1.57 19.45 2.92
N GLU A 365 1.96 18.17 2.81
CA GLU A 365 1.07 17.01 2.93
C GLU A 365 0.56 16.81 4.37
N LEU A 366 1.41 17.09 5.37
CA LEU A 366 1.14 16.79 6.77
C LEU A 366 0.51 17.93 7.57
N THR A 367 0.56 19.17 7.09
CA THR A 367 0.16 20.34 7.90
C THR A 367 -1.33 20.66 7.79
N ASP A 368 -1.95 20.98 8.93
CA ASP A 368 -3.33 21.46 8.98
C ASP A 368 -3.53 22.72 8.13
N GLY A 369 -4.49 22.65 7.22
CA GLY A 369 -4.82 23.66 6.24
C GLY A 369 -4.16 23.50 4.88
N SER A 370 -3.02 22.80 4.77
CA SER A 370 -2.32 22.61 3.50
C SER A 370 -2.46 21.21 2.93
N GLY A 371 -2.73 20.22 3.77
CA GLY A 371 -2.89 18.82 3.37
C GLY A 371 -3.80 18.05 4.31
N ASP A 372 -4.16 16.85 3.90
CA ASP A 372 -5.04 15.94 4.65
C ASP A 372 -4.29 14.91 5.49
N GLY A 373 -2.97 15.09 5.65
CA GLY A 373 -2.09 14.14 6.31
C GLY A 373 -1.50 13.08 5.37
N CYS A 374 -1.84 13.08 4.08
CA CYS A 374 -1.28 12.17 3.08
C CYS A 374 -0.97 12.89 1.76
N VAL A 375 -1.89 13.76 1.34
CA VAL A 375 -1.81 14.53 0.09
C VAL A 375 -1.99 16.01 0.41
N ALA A 376 -1.13 16.85 -0.16
CA ALA A 376 -1.32 18.28 -0.11
C ALA A 376 -2.54 18.68 -0.95
N VAL A 377 -3.35 19.64 -0.47
CA VAL A 377 -4.54 20.16 -1.17
C VAL A 377 -4.20 20.55 -2.60
N GLU A 378 -3.09 21.26 -2.81
CA GLU A 378 -2.66 21.68 -4.15
C GLU A 378 -2.29 20.50 -5.07
N ARG A 379 -1.79 19.40 -4.51
CA ARG A 379 -1.49 18.17 -5.27
C ARG A 379 -2.73 17.34 -5.60
N THR A 380 -3.88 17.65 -5.02
CA THR A 380 -5.15 17.02 -5.44
C THR A 380 -5.72 17.65 -6.71
N ARG A 381 -5.29 18.87 -7.07
CA ARG A 381 -5.80 19.57 -8.25
C ARG A 381 -5.46 18.84 -9.56
N LEU A 382 -6.29 19.10 -10.56
CA LEU A 382 -6.07 18.65 -11.94
C LEU A 382 -6.36 19.82 -12.87
N GLU A 383 -5.49 20.05 -13.85
CA GLU A 383 -5.65 21.16 -14.79
C GLU A 383 -7.00 21.08 -15.53
N GLY A 384 -7.68 22.19 -15.75
CA GLY A 384 -8.98 22.21 -16.44
C GLY A 384 -10.13 21.50 -15.70
N VAL A 385 -9.96 21.17 -14.42
CA VAL A 385 -11.04 20.73 -13.53
C VAL A 385 -11.27 21.80 -12.48
N ASP A 386 -12.26 22.66 -12.73
CA ASP A 386 -12.56 23.81 -11.87
C ASP A 386 -13.38 23.43 -10.62
N ASP A 387 -14.15 22.32 -10.67
CA ASP A 387 -14.91 21.84 -9.52
C ASP A 387 -13.99 21.09 -8.54
N HIS A 388 -13.29 21.90 -7.75
CA HIS A 388 -12.39 21.48 -6.68
C HIS A 388 -12.87 22.06 -5.35
N VAL A 389 -13.26 21.18 -4.44
CA VAL A 389 -13.79 21.53 -3.12
C VAL A 389 -12.83 21.07 -2.04
N THR A 390 -12.51 21.94 -1.09
CA THR A 390 -11.70 21.59 0.09
C THR A 390 -12.56 21.62 1.35
N ILE A 391 -12.48 20.58 2.18
CA ILE A 391 -13.18 20.47 3.45
C ILE A 391 -12.24 20.13 4.61
N ARG A 392 -12.68 20.40 5.85
CA ARG A 392 -11.97 20.01 7.06
C ARG A 392 -12.23 18.54 7.38
N ALA A 393 -11.37 17.70 6.83
CA ALA A 393 -11.28 16.28 7.12
C ALA A 393 -9.86 15.79 6.77
N ASN A 394 -9.38 14.77 7.47
CA ASN A 394 -8.12 14.11 7.09
C ASN A 394 -8.35 13.03 6.03
N HIS A 395 -7.27 12.49 5.48
CA HIS A 395 -7.29 11.60 4.31
C HIS A 395 -8.20 10.39 4.48
N ALA A 396 -8.17 9.79 5.68
CA ALA A 396 -8.98 8.62 6.03
C ALA A 396 -10.40 9.02 6.42
N GLU A 397 -10.56 10.13 7.12
CA GLU A 397 -11.86 10.65 7.57
C GLU A 397 -12.78 11.00 6.40
N LEU A 398 -12.24 11.50 5.28
CA LEU A 398 -13.02 11.85 4.09
C LEU A 398 -14.00 10.76 3.65
N ILE A 399 -13.57 9.50 3.70
CA ILE A 399 -14.40 8.31 3.43
C ILE A 399 -14.77 7.55 4.71
N ARG A 400 -14.39 8.10 5.86
CA ARG A 400 -14.50 7.50 7.19
C ARG A 400 -13.90 6.09 7.24
N ALA A 401 -12.64 5.92 6.82
CA ALA A 401 -12.05 4.59 6.66
C ALA A 401 -12.14 3.76 7.97
N PRO A 402 -12.67 2.52 7.93
CA PRO A 402 -13.05 1.76 9.13
C PRO A 402 -11.88 1.37 10.03
N LEU A 403 -10.66 1.40 9.47
CA LEU A 403 -9.42 1.16 10.20
C LEU A 403 -9.21 2.18 11.33
N LEU A 404 -9.59 3.44 11.10
CA LEU A 404 -9.41 4.54 12.05
C LEU A 404 -10.75 5.01 12.65
N TYR A 405 -11.87 4.76 11.95
CA TYR A 405 -13.22 5.16 12.35
C TYR A 405 -14.14 3.93 12.40
N PRO A 406 -14.17 3.20 13.53
CA PRO A 406 -14.94 1.96 13.65
C PRO A 406 -16.46 2.20 13.72
N ASP A 407 -16.91 3.43 13.98
CA ASP A 407 -18.32 3.80 14.11
C ASP A 407 -18.91 4.44 12.84
N ASP A 408 -20.24 4.34 12.70
CA ASP A 408 -21.03 4.80 11.54
C ASP A 408 -21.33 6.31 11.53
N GLY A 409 -20.50 7.13 12.20
CA GLY A 409 -20.66 8.59 12.21
C GLY A 409 -20.67 9.22 10.81
N PRO A 410 -20.86 10.55 10.70
CA PRO A 410 -21.02 11.21 9.41
C PRO A 410 -19.81 10.96 8.51
N VAL A 411 -20.08 10.64 7.25
CA VAL A 411 -19.06 10.47 6.21
C VAL A 411 -18.89 11.82 5.49
N PRO A 412 -17.79 12.55 5.70
CA PRO A 412 -17.62 13.94 5.25
C PRO A 412 -17.80 14.15 3.75
N CYS A 413 -17.42 13.18 2.91
CA CYS A 413 -17.55 13.33 1.46
C CYS A 413 -18.99 13.23 0.95
N MET A 414 -19.89 12.58 1.69
CA MET A 414 -21.19 12.16 1.16
C MET A 414 -22.12 13.30 0.72
N PRO A 415 -22.22 14.44 1.44
CA PRO A 415 -23.03 15.56 0.97
C PRO A 415 -22.61 16.07 -0.43
N TYR A 416 -21.32 16.02 -0.74
CA TYR A 416 -20.75 16.48 -2.01
C TYR A 416 -20.95 15.41 -3.10
N VAL A 417 -20.64 14.16 -2.77
CA VAL A 417 -20.80 13.01 -3.67
C VAL A 417 -22.25 12.89 -4.15
N LEU A 418 -23.22 12.91 -3.22
CA LEU A 418 -24.63 12.76 -3.58
C LEU A 418 -25.12 13.92 -4.48
N ARG A 419 -24.68 15.14 -4.20
CA ARG A 419 -25.02 16.31 -5.02
C ARG A 419 -24.48 16.19 -6.44
N TRP A 420 -23.22 15.78 -6.61
CA TRP A 420 -22.61 15.59 -7.92
C TRP A 420 -23.26 14.44 -8.69
N LEU A 421 -23.50 13.30 -8.04
CA LEU A 421 -24.20 12.17 -8.64
C LEU A 421 -25.59 12.55 -9.13
N GLN A 422 -26.37 13.29 -8.33
CA GLN A 422 -27.70 13.77 -8.72
C GLN A 422 -27.64 14.71 -9.94
N ALA A 423 -26.66 15.61 -9.99
CA ALA A 423 -26.51 16.56 -11.09
C ALA A 423 -26.10 15.85 -12.41
N ASP A 424 -25.16 14.92 -12.33
CA ASP A 424 -24.54 14.31 -13.52
C ASP A 424 -25.39 13.22 -14.14
N LEU A 425 -25.96 12.34 -13.30
CA LEU A 425 -26.75 11.22 -13.78
C LEU A 425 -28.11 11.68 -14.31
N LYS A 426 -28.65 12.79 -13.79
CA LYS A 426 -29.84 13.43 -14.37
C LYS A 426 -29.55 13.99 -15.78
N ARG A 427 -28.44 14.70 -15.96
CA ARG A 427 -28.01 15.26 -17.26
C ARG A 427 -27.78 14.23 -18.36
N LYS A 428 -27.49 12.97 -18.00
CA LYS A 428 -27.32 11.87 -18.97
C LYS A 428 -28.62 11.09 -19.25
N ALA A 429 -29.64 11.27 -18.42
CA ALA A 429 -30.96 10.67 -18.59
C ALA A 429 -31.89 11.53 -19.46
N ASP A 430 -31.71 12.85 -19.38
CA ASP A 430 -32.30 13.86 -20.29
C ASP A 430 -31.52 13.91 -21.61
#